data_AF-A0A0E3QPP1-F1
#
_entry.id   AF-A0A0E3QPP1-F1
#
_cell.length_a   1.000
_cell.length_b   1.000
_cell.length_c   1.000
_cell.angle_alpha   90.00
_cell.angle_beta   90.00
_cell.angle_gamma   90.00
#
_symmetry.space_group_name_H-M   'P 1'
#
loop_
_entity.id
_entity.type
_entity.pdbx_description
1 polymer ?
#
loop_
_entity_poly.entity_id
_entity_poly.type
_entity_poly.pdbx_seq_one_letter_code
_entity_poly.pdbx_strand_id
1 'polypeptide(L)'
;MYIYYNYSERCYITIIQKDVLNAKDIAKLYGARWGIELLFKKLKSRYAMDVLETKNVHIIEALIWTAILTLIVSRRIYSLVKTQYIIPPKKFRYTQLSWSKIFVEKAADLLTVILHGCEIQRTFETTMSAYKNQALDPHVKREKFREE
;
A
#
# COMPACT_ATOMS: atom_id res chain seq x y z
N MET A 1 3.62 -32.04 -15.51
CA MET A 1 2.95 -30.77 -15.86
C MET A 1 1.50 -31.10 -16.16
N TYR A 2 0.54 -30.50 -15.44
CA TYR A 2 -0.88 -30.81 -15.57
C TYR A 2 -1.63 -29.63 -16.18
N ILE A 3 -2.56 -29.93 -17.10
CA ILE A 3 -3.39 -28.94 -17.80
C ILE A 3 -4.81 -29.07 -17.24
N TYR A 4 -5.38 -27.96 -16.77
CA TYR A 4 -6.73 -27.91 -16.22
C TYR A 4 -7.62 -26.97 -17.02
N TYR A 5 -8.85 -27.43 -17.27
CA TYR A 5 -9.93 -26.64 -17.86
C TYR A 5 -10.96 -26.30 -16.78
N ASN A 6 -11.33 -25.03 -16.68
CA ASN A 6 -12.52 -24.61 -15.94
C ASN A 6 -13.70 -24.48 -16.91
N TYR A 7 -14.95 -24.63 -16.43
CA TYR A 7 -16.22 -24.44 -17.16
C TYR A 7 -16.36 -23.07 -17.88
N SER A 8 -15.40 -22.17 -17.69
CA SER A 8 -15.31 -20.84 -18.31
C SER A 8 -14.06 -20.74 -19.21
N GLU A 9 -13.91 -21.61 -20.22
CA GLU A 9 -12.90 -21.58 -21.32
C GLU A 9 -11.43 -21.21 -21.00
N ARG A 10 -11.01 -21.21 -19.74
CA ARG A 10 -9.66 -20.83 -19.31
C ARG A 10 -8.83 -22.08 -19.05
N CYS A 11 -7.70 -22.16 -19.73
CA CYS A 11 -6.69 -23.21 -19.57
C CYS A 11 -5.63 -22.77 -18.55
N TYR A 12 -5.37 -23.61 -17.55
CA TYR A 12 -4.38 -23.37 -16.50
C TYR A 12 -3.32 -24.49 -16.53
N ILE A 13 -2.04 -24.11 -16.47
CA ILE A 13 -0.91 -25.05 -16.45
C ILE A 13 -0.29 -25.02 -15.06
N THR A 14 -0.26 -26.15 -14.34
CA THR A 14 0.33 -26.21 -12.99
C THR A 14 1.21 -27.43 -12.80
N ILE A 15 2.15 -27.31 -11.87
CA ILE A 15 2.96 -28.43 -11.35
C ILE A 15 2.27 -29.16 -10.20
N ILE A 16 1.20 -28.57 -9.64
CA ILE A 16 0.46 -29.14 -8.50
C ILE A 16 -0.41 -30.30 -8.98
N GLN A 17 -0.30 -31.44 -8.31
CA GLN A 17 -1.06 -32.65 -8.62
C GLN A 17 -2.55 -32.49 -8.27
N LYS A 18 -3.41 -33.25 -8.94
CA LYS A 18 -4.88 -33.11 -8.90
C LYS A 18 -5.49 -33.52 -7.57
N ASP A 19 -4.88 -34.50 -6.93
CA ASP A 19 -5.18 -34.99 -5.59
C ASP A 19 -4.84 -33.96 -4.50
N VAL A 20 -3.88 -33.06 -4.77
CA VAL A 20 -3.53 -31.95 -3.86
C VAL A 20 -4.46 -30.75 -4.04
N LEU A 21 -4.76 -30.34 -5.29
CA LEU A 21 -5.59 -29.17 -5.56
C LEU A 21 -6.50 -29.40 -6.79
N ASN A 22 -7.81 -29.24 -6.59
CA ASN A 22 -8.77 -29.37 -7.69
C ASN A 22 -8.75 -28.15 -8.63
N ALA A 23 -9.36 -28.31 -9.81
CA ALA A 23 -9.42 -27.27 -10.85
C ALA A 23 -10.04 -25.94 -10.38
N LYS A 24 -11.03 -25.98 -9.49
CA LYS A 24 -11.70 -24.78 -8.95
C LYS A 24 -10.76 -23.99 -8.04
N ASP A 25 -9.98 -24.69 -7.22
CA ASP A 25 -9.02 -24.06 -6.32
C ASP A 25 -7.77 -23.58 -7.08
N ILE A 26 -7.37 -24.28 -8.15
CA ILE A 26 -6.36 -23.78 -9.11
C ILE A 26 -6.84 -22.46 -9.74
N ALA A 27 -8.10 -22.39 -10.18
CA ALA A 27 -8.65 -21.16 -10.74
C ALA A 27 -8.66 -20.01 -9.72
N LYS A 28 -8.99 -20.28 -8.44
CA LYS A 28 -8.88 -19.29 -7.36
C LYS A 28 -7.43 -18.85 -7.13
N LEU A 29 -6.47 -19.78 -7.13
CA LEU A 29 -5.05 -19.49 -6.97
C LEU A 29 -4.53 -18.58 -8.10
N TYR A 30 -4.91 -18.88 -9.35
CA TYR A 30 -4.64 -18.00 -10.47
C TYR A 30 -5.34 -16.64 -10.36
N GLY A 31 -6.53 -16.59 -9.75
CA GLY A 31 -7.18 -15.34 -9.38
C GLY A 31 -6.36 -14.52 -8.37
N ALA A 32 -5.70 -15.18 -7.42
CA ALA A 32 -4.81 -14.52 -6.45
C ALA A 32 -3.58 -13.88 -7.12
N ARG A 33 -3.07 -14.43 -8.24
CA ARG A 33 -2.00 -13.82 -9.05
C ARG A 33 -2.35 -12.39 -9.46
N TRP A 34 -3.58 -12.15 -9.93
CA TRP A 34 -4.04 -10.81 -10.28
C TRP A 34 -4.05 -9.87 -9.07
N GLY A 35 -4.35 -10.40 -7.88
CA GLY A 35 -4.26 -9.67 -6.62
C GLY A 35 -2.85 -9.16 -6.31
N ILE A 36 -1.81 -9.94 -6.64
CA ILE A 36 -0.40 -9.54 -6.51
C ILE A 36 -0.05 -8.43 -7.51
N GLU A 37 -0.50 -8.58 -8.76
CA GLU A 37 -0.28 -7.56 -9.80
C GLU A 37 -0.90 -6.21 -9.42
N LEU A 38 -2.15 -6.23 -8.94
CA LEU A 38 -2.82 -5.05 -8.41
C LEU A 38 -2.14 -4.47 -7.16
N LEU A 39 -1.49 -5.31 -6.34
CA LEU A 39 -0.69 -4.86 -5.20
C LEU A 39 0.52 -4.07 -5.67
N PHE A 40 1.30 -4.59 -6.63
CA PHE A 40 2.47 -3.90 -7.16
C PHE A 40 2.09 -2.62 -7.90
N LYS A 41 0.99 -2.64 -8.66
CA LYS A 41 0.46 -1.44 -9.31
C LYS A 41 0.17 -0.32 -8.31
N LYS A 42 -0.34 -0.66 -7.11
CA LYS A 42 -0.59 0.32 -6.04
C LYS A 42 0.70 0.83 -5.40
N LEU A 43 1.64 -0.07 -5.09
CA LEU A 43 2.94 0.32 -4.54
C LEU A 43 3.65 1.34 -5.42
N LYS A 44 3.67 1.12 -6.73
CA LYS A 44 4.21 2.07 -7.71
C LYS A 44 3.38 3.35 -7.76
N SER A 45 2.12 3.26 -8.19
CA SER A 45 1.29 4.44 -8.49
C SER A 45 0.87 5.33 -7.31
N ARG A 46 0.87 4.82 -6.07
CA ARG A 46 0.33 5.55 -4.90
C ARG A 46 1.33 5.74 -3.77
N TYR A 47 2.35 4.89 -3.70
CA TYR A 47 3.38 4.96 -2.67
C TYR A 47 4.76 5.27 -3.27
N ALA A 48 4.79 5.79 -4.52
CA ALA A 48 5.95 6.29 -5.24
C ALA A 48 7.16 5.31 -5.28
N MET A 49 6.90 4.02 -5.22
CA MET A 49 7.96 3.01 -5.16
C MET A 49 8.73 2.87 -6.50
N ASP A 50 8.21 3.45 -7.59
CA ASP A 50 8.87 3.55 -8.89
C ASP A 50 9.64 4.86 -9.11
N VAL A 51 9.55 5.81 -8.17
CA VAL A 51 10.25 7.11 -8.23
C VAL A 51 11.08 7.28 -6.97
N LEU A 52 12.24 6.63 -6.92
CA LEU A 52 13.21 6.77 -5.83
C LEU A 52 14.41 7.59 -6.33
N GLU A 53 14.48 8.87 -5.94
CA GLU A 53 15.54 9.80 -6.35
C GLU A 53 16.81 9.67 -5.50
N THR A 54 17.25 8.44 -5.21
CA THR A 54 18.45 8.17 -4.42
C THR A 54 19.18 6.93 -4.91
N LYS A 55 20.51 6.93 -4.78
CA LYS A 55 21.37 5.77 -5.08
C LYS A 55 21.84 5.04 -3.82
N ASN A 56 21.50 5.57 -2.64
CA ASN A 56 21.91 4.94 -1.37
C ASN A 56 21.01 3.74 -1.08
N VAL A 57 21.60 2.54 -1.06
CA VAL A 57 20.90 1.27 -0.86
C VAL A 57 20.10 1.24 0.45
N HIS A 58 20.64 1.78 1.54
CA HIS A 58 19.94 1.79 2.83
C HIS A 58 18.70 2.70 2.81
N ILE A 59 18.78 3.84 2.11
CA ILE A 59 17.63 4.73 1.95
C ILE A 59 16.56 4.07 1.07
N ILE A 60 16.97 3.44 -0.03
CA ILE A 60 16.08 2.69 -0.90
C ILE A 60 15.36 1.59 -0.11
N GLU A 61 16.09 0.81 0.68
CA GLU A 61 15.53 -0.25 1.49
C GLU A 61 14.52 0.29 2.51
N ALA A 62 14.86 1.36 3.22
CA ALA A 62 13.95 2.02 4.16
C ALA A 62 12.66 2.52 3.48
N LEU A 63 12.75 3.10 2.28
CA LEU A 63 11.59 3.55 1.51
C LEU A 63 10.72 2.38 1.06
N ILE A 64 11.30 1.25 0.64
CA ILE A 64 10.56 0.03 0.31
C ILE A 64 9.80 -0.49 1.55
N TRP A 65 10.48 -0.59 2.69
CA TRP A 65 9.84 -1.02 3.94
C TRP A 65 8.71 -0.07 4.36
N THR A 66 8.91 1.23 4.22
CA THR A 66 7.89 2.26 4.52
C THR A 66 6.66 2.10 3.61
N ALA A 67 6.87 1.85 2.31
CA ALA A 67 5.78 1.63 1.37
C ALA A 67 4.99 0.34 1.69
N ILE A 68 5.68 -0.75 2.05
CA ILE A 68 5.05 -2.01 2.48
C ILE A 68 4.24 -1.79 3.76
N LEU A 69 4.82 -1.12 4.76
CA LEU A 69 4.14 -0.81 6.02
C LEU A 69 2.87 0.02 5.77
N THR A 70 2.98 1.07 4.95
CA THR A 70 1.85 1.94 4.57
C THR A 70 0.74 1.14 3.89
N LEU A 71 1.09 0.22 2.99
CA LEU A 71 0.12 -0.68 2.34
C LEU A 71 -0.60 -1.58 3.35
N ILE A 72 0.14 -2.16 4.31
CA ILE A 72 -0.43 -3.02 5.36
C ILE A 72 -1.43 -2.23 6.22
N VAL A 73 -1.03 -1.05 6.69
CA VAL A 73 -1.90 -0.16 7.49
C VAL A 73 -3.15 0.22 6.69
N SER A 74 -2.99 0.66 5.44
CA SER A 74 -4.11 1.02 4.57
C SER A 74 -5.11 -0.13 4.39
N ARG A 75 -4.62 -1.36 4.21
CA ARG A 75 -5.46 -2.56 4.07
C ARG A 75 -6.19 -2.94 5.35
N ARG A 76 -5.53 -2.81 6.51
CA ARG A 76 -6.16 -3.07 7.80
C ARG A 76 -7.32 -2.12 8.04
N ILE A 77 -7.10 -0.82 7.83
CA ILE A 77 -8.15 0.19 8.00
C ILE A 77 -9.27 -0.03 6.97
N TYR A 78 -8.96 -0.33 5.70
CA TYR A 78 -9.97 -0.69 4.71
C TYR A 78 -10.87 -1.83 5.17
N SER A 79 -10.27 -2.90 5.70
CA SER A 79 -11.01 -4.07 6.18
C SER A 79 -11.95 -3.69 7.33
N LEU A 80 -11.46 -2.91 8.29
CA LEU A 80 -12.28 -2.40 9.40
C LEU A 80 -13.44 -1.54 8.87
N VAL A 81 -13.15 -0.54 8.04
CA VAL A 81 -14.16 0.36 7.47
C VAL A 81 -15.22 -0.41 6.68
N LYS A 82 -14.80 -1.30 5.77
CA LYS A 82 -15.70 -2.08 4.91
C LYS A 82 -16.58 -3.04 5.71
N THR A 83 -16.05 -3.65 6.76
CA THR A 83 -16.78 -4.63 7.56
C THR A 83 -17.78 -3.97 8.50
N GLN A 84 -17.36 -2.90 9.19
CA GLN A 84 -18.12 -2.28 10.28
C GLN A 84 -19.03 -1.12 9.84
N TYR A 85 -18.63 -0.33 8.85
CA TYR A 85 -19.29 0.95 8.56
C TYR A 85 -20.00 1.01 7.20
N ILE A 86 -19.69 0.11 6.27
CA ILE A 86 -20.33 0.08 4.96
C ILE A 86 -21.47 -0.93 4.95
N ILE A 87 -22.68 -0.49 4.63
CA ILE A 87 -23.90 -1.33 4.59
C ILE A 87 -24.11 -1.87 3.14
N PRO A 88 -24.69 -3.08 2.93
CA PRO A 88 -25.17 -3.49 1.61
C PRO A 88 -26.21 -2.47 1.08
N PRO A 89 -26.22 -2.08 -0.23
CA PRO A 89 -25.50 -2.62 -1.38
C PRO A 89 -24.15 -1.95 -1.68
N LYS A 90 -23.77 -0.90 -0.94
CA LYS A 90 -22.56 -0.10 -1.22
C LYS A 90 -21.26 -0.90 -1.02
N LYS A 91 -21.27 -1.99 -0.25
CA LYS A 91 -20.12 -2.89 -0.04
C LYS A 91 -19.47 -3.38 -1.35
N PHE A 92 -20.25 -3.62 -2.40
CA PHE A 92 -19.74 -4.11 -3.69
C PHE A 92 -18.94 -3.03 -4.44
N ARG A 93 -19.38 -1.77 -4.36
CA ARG A 93 -18.71 -0.62 -5.00
C ARG A 93 -17.54 -0.08 -4.18
N TYR A 94 -17.44 -0.47 -2.90
CA TYR A 94 -16.37 -0.05 -2.01
C TYR A 94 -15.08 -0.85 -2.25
N THR A 95 -14.33 -0.48 -3.28
CA THR A 95 -13.13 -1.22 -3.71
C THR A 95 -11.87 -0.79 -2.94
N GLN A 96 -10.92 -1.72 -2.79
CA GLN A 96 -9.59 -1.43 -2.23
C GLN A 96 -8.83 -0.37 -3.04
N LEU A 97 -9.11 -0.26 -4.35
CA LEU A 97 -8.43 0.68 -5.23
C LEU A 97 -8.89 2.12 -4.93
N SER A 98 -10.20 2.35 -4.90
CA SER A 98 -10.77 3.66 -4.53
C SER A 98 -10.35 4.06 -3.12
N TRP A 99 -10.34 3.12 -2.17
CA TRP A 99 -9.87 3.35 -0.81
C TRP A 99 -8.42 3.83 -0.76
N SER A 100 -7.51 3.21 -1.52
CA SER A 100 -6.10 3.59 -1.48
C SER A 100 -5.86 5.06 -1.85
N LYS A 101 -6.69 5.63 -2.73
CA LYS A 101 -6.66 7.06 -3.07
C LYS A 101 -7.07 7.92 -1.88
N ILE A 102 -8.23 7.63 -1.29
CA ILE A 102 -8.76 8.36 -0.13
C ILE A 102 -7.79 8.28 1.05
N PHE A 103 -7.21 7.10 1.29
CA PHE A 103 -6.28 6.88 2.38
C PHE A 103 -5.04 7.79 2.29
N VAL A 104 -4.44 7.91 1.09
CA VAL A 104 -3.29 8.79 0.89
C VAL A 104 -3.69 10.26 1.03
N GLU A 105 -4.82 10.67 0.43
CA GLU A 105 -5.33 12.04 0.51
C GLU A 105 -5.72 12.47 1.94
N LYS A 106 -6.09 11.50 2.80
CA LYS A 106 -6.59 11.74 4.17
C LYS A 106 -5.67 11.20 5.27
N ALA A 107 -4.42 10.83 4.92
CA ALA A 107 -3.48 10.27 5.87
C ALA A 107 -3.17 11.25 7.02
N ALA A 108 -3.06 12.55 6.73
CA ALA A 108 -2.82 13.59 7.74
C ALA A 108 -3.97 13.71 8.74
N ASP A 109 -5.22 13.64 8.26
CA ASP A 109 -6.43 13.66 9.10
C ASP A 109 -6.45 12.44 10.02
N LEU A 110 -6.17 11.25 9.48
CA LEU A 110 -6.08 10.01 10.25
C LEU A 110 -4.99 10.08 11.32
N LEU A 111 -3.82 10.63 10.97
CA LEU A 111 -2.75 10.87 11.94
C LEU A 111 -3.21 11.80 13.06
N THR A 112 -4.06 12.79 12.78
CA THR A 112 -4.61 13.70 13.81
C THR A 112 -5.41 12.92 14.83
N VAL A 113 -6.29 12.05 14.34
CA VAL A 113 -7.17 11.23 15.20
C VAL A 113 -6.34 10.28 16.05
N ILE A 114 -5.30 9.66 15.48
CA ILE A 114 -4.40 8.77 16.22
C ILE A 114 -3.63 9.53 17.30
N LEU A 115 -3.02 10.66 16.97
CA LEU A 115 -2.26 11.47 17.93
C LEU A 115 -3.14 11.94 19.07
N HIS A 116 -4.36 12.37 18.78
CA HIS A 116 -5.35 12.71 19.81
C HIS A 116 -5.65 11.52 20.74
N GLY A 117 -5.83 10.32 20.20
CA GLY A 117 -6.02 9.10 21.00
C GLY A 117 -4.80 8.69 21.84
N CYS A 118 -3.61 9.15 21.46
CA CYS A 118 -2.36 8.97 22.22
C CYS A 118 -2.09 10.11 23.21
N GLU A 119 -3.04 11.04 23.40
CA GLU A 119 -2.87 12.25 24.22
C GLU A 119 -1.73 13.18 23.74
N ILE A 120 -1.30 13.00 22.48
CA ILE A 120 -0.30 13.85 21.84
C ILE A 120 -1.03 15.01 21.16
N GLN A 121 -0.90 16.20 21.75
CA GLN A 121 -1.45 17.40 21.14
C GLN A 121 -0.62 17.81 19.92
N ARG A 122 -1.30 17.97 18.78
CA ARG A 122 -0.71 18.63 17.61
C ARG A 122 -0.82 20.14 17.80
N THR A 123 0.03 20.70 18.65
CA THR A 123 0.19 22.15 18.81
C THR A 123 1.09 22.71 17.72
N PHE A 124 1.20 24.04 17.69
CA PHE A 124 2.13 24.71 16.79
C PHE A 124 3.57 24.24 17.05
N GLU A 125 3.96 24.10 18.33
CA GLU A 125 5.30 23.71 18.76
C GLU A 125 5.64 22.28 18.35
N THR A 126 4.74 21.31 18.59
CA THR A 126 5.00 19.90 18.22
C THR A 126 5.07 19.74 16.71
N THR A 127 4.23 20.47 15.96
CA THR A 127 4.25 20.48 14.49
C THR A 127 5.53 21.12 13.95
N MET A 128 5.90 22.29 14.45
CA MET A 128 7.10 23.01 13.99
C MET A 128 8.38 22.27 14.35
N SER A 129 8.42 21.62 15.52
CA SER A 129 9.52 20.73 15.91
C SER A 129 9.69 19.58 14.92
N ALA A 130 8.59 18.94 14.49
CA ALA A 130 8.65 17.90 13.47
C ALA A 130 9.16 18.46 12.12
N TYR A 131 8.67 19.62 11.69
CA TYR A 131 9.08 20.24 10.43
C TYR A 131 10.54 20.65 10.42
N LYS A 132 11.05 21.21 11.53
CA LYS A 132 12.46 21.54 11.69
C LYS A 132 13.35 20.33 11.42
N ASN A 133 12.97 19.16 11.91
CA ASN A 133 13.72 17.93 11.69
C ASN A 133 13.59 17.40 10.26
N GLN A 134 12.42 17.58 9.62
CA GLN A 134 12.16 17.12 8.25
C GLN A 134 12.79 18.03 7.17
N ALA A 135 12.92 19.33 7.45
CA ALA A 135 13.49 20.31 6.55
C ALA A 135 15.03 20.26 6.45
N LEU A 136 15.68 19.41 7.26
CA LEU A 136 17.11 19.19 7.18
C LEU A 136 17.45 18.53 5.85
N ASP A 137 18.25 19.21 5.03
CA ASP A 137 18.71 18.66 3.77
C ASP A 137 19.66 17.46 4.04
N PRO A 138 19.30 16.24 3.60
CA PRO A 138 20.16 15.08 3.77
C PRO A 138 21.46 15.18 2.93
N HIS A 139 21.50 16.04 1.91
CA HIS A 139 22.64 16.20 0.99
C HIS A 139 23.50 17.43 1.31
N VAL A 140 23.93 17.57 2.57
CA VAL A 140 24.74 18.70 3.08
C VAL A 140 25.99 19.01 2.23
N LYS A 141 26.58 17.99 1.59
CA LYS A 141 27.83 18.12 0.79
C LYS A 141 27.60 18.46 -0.68
N ARG A 142 26.36 18.55 -1.16
CA ARG A 142 26.07 18.91 -2.55
C ARG A 142 26.26 20.41 -2.72
N GLU A 143 27.09 20.83 -3.67
CA GLU A 143 27.20 22.25 -4.01
C GLU A 143 25.81 22.78 -4.39
N LYS A 144 25.34 23.73 -3.60
CA LYS A 144 24.12 24.49 -3.92
C LYS A 144 24.56 25.67 -4.75
N PHE A 145 23.85 25.90 -5.85
CA PHE A 145 23.92 27.20 -6.52
C PHE A 145 23.55 28.23 -5.45
N ARG A 146 24.45 29.18 -5.15
CA ARG A 146 24.19 30.17 -4.10
C ARG A 146 22.97 30.99 -4.50
N GLU A 147 21.89 30.84 -3.75
CA GLU A 147 20.96 31.95 -3.58
C GLU A 147 21.51 32.76 -2.40
N GLU A 148 21.70 34.05 -2.65
CA GLU A 148 22.21 35.06 -1.70
C GLU A 148 21.46 35.06 -0.37
#